data_AF-S2YNH0-F1
#
_entry.id   AF-S2YNH0-F1
#
_cell.length_a   1.000
_cell.length_b   1.000
_cell.length_c   1.000
_cell.angle_alpha   90.00
_cell.angle_beta   90.00
_cell.angle_gamma   90.00
#
_symmetry.space_group_name_H-M   'P 1'
#
loop_
_entity.id
_entity.type
_entity.pdbx_description
1 polymer ?
#
loop_
_entity_poly.entity_id
_entity_poly.type
_entity_poly.pdbx_seq_one_letter_code
_entity_poly.pdbx_strand_id
1 'polypeptide(L)'
;MNKNSTWFLCGYGLALTLLLYFGLNGLVVAVLNDTFPNAKFIIILSLILIVTWSIGLGTRRYLNSCTKETRSKIRNLLLGITVFSWIIVLIVI
;
A
#
# COMPACT_ATOMS: atom_id res chain seq x y z
N MET A 1 9.88 12.66 17.46
CA MET A 1 9.66 11.46 16.63
C MET A 1 11.02 10.86 16.35
N ASN A 2 11.27 9.57 16.66
CA ASN A 2 12.59 8.97 16.49
C ASN A 2 12.93 8.84 14.99
N LYS A 3 14.18 9.09 14.57
CA LYS A 3 14.63 9.08 13.17
C LYS A 3 14.20 7.80 12.44
N ASN A 4 14.32 6.65 13.09
CA ASN A 4 13.93 5.33 12.56
C ASN A 4 12.42 5.20 12.26
N SER A 5 11.57 5.95 12.98
CA SER A 5 10.13 5.95 12.75
C SER A 5 9.74 6.71 11.49
N THR A 6 10.40 7.85 11.23
CA THR A 6 10.17 8.63 10.02
C THR A 6 10.58 7.86 8.76
N TRP A 7 11.71 7.15 8.80
CA TRP A 7 12.14 6.30 7.68
C TRP A 7 11.13 5.19 7.38
N PHE A 8 10.59 4.53 8.41
CA PHE A 8 9.56 3.51 8.23
C PHE A 8 8.29 4.08 7.59
N LEU A 9 7.80 5.23 8.09
CA LEU A 9 6.60 5.88 7.55
C LEU A 9 6.78 6.34 6.10
N CYS A 10 7.94 6.87 5.76
CA CYS A 10 8.27 7.29 4.40
C CYS A 10 8.34 6.07 3.46
N GLY A 11 9.02 5.00 3.86
CA GLY A 11 9.08 3.74 3.11
C GLY A 11 7.69 3.11 2.93
N TYR A 12 6.86 3.13 3.96
CA TYR A 12 5.48 2.68 3.91
C TYR A 12 4.66 3.48 2.88
N GLY A 13 4.72 4.81 2.94
CA GLY A 13 3.99 5.68 2.01
C GLY A 13 4.42 5.49 0.56
N LEU A 14 5.73 5.40 0.30
CA LEU A 14 6.25 5.15 -1.04
C LEU A 14 5.82 3.78 -1.57
N ALA A 15 6.00 2.72 -0.78
CA ALA A 15 5.61 1.37 -1.18
C ALA A 15 4.11 1.26 -1.48
N LEU A 16 3.28 1.88 -0.64
CA LEU A 16 1.83 1.88 -0.82
C LEU A 16 1.41 2.67 -2.05
N THR A 17 1.99 3.86 -2.28
CA THR A 17 1.66 4.69 -3.44
C THR A 17 2.06 4.02 -4.75
N LEU A 18 3.25 3.41 -4.80
CA LEU A 18 3.70 2.64 -5.96
C LEU A 18 2.82 1.42 -6.21
N LEU A 19 2.49 0.67 -5.16
CA LEU A 19 1.62 -0.49 -5.26
C LEU A 19 0.24 -0.11 -5.81
N LEU A 20 -0.36 0.96 -5.28
CA LEU A 20 -1.66 1.44 -5.73
C LEU A 20 -1.60 1.94 -7.18
N TYR A 21 -0.60 2.74 -7.53
CA TYR A 21 -0.45 3.28 -8.89
C TYR A 21 -0.27 2.18 -9.93
N PHE A 22 0.74 1.31 -9.77
CA PHE A 22 1.00 0.23 -10.72
C PHE A 22 -0.08 -0.85 -10.69
N GLY A 23 -0.62 -1.16 -9.51
CA GLY A 23 -1.66 -2.15 -9.34
C GLY A 23 -2.96 -1.75 -10.01
N LEU A 24 -3.47 -0.55 -9.71
CA LEU A 24 -4.72 -0.06 -10.29
C LEU A 24 -4.59 0.19 -11.79
N ASN A 25 -3.52 0.87 -12.23
CA ASN A 25 -3.31 1.12 -13.67
C ASN A 25 -3.15 -0.19 -14.44
N GLY A 26 -2.39 -1.15 -13.89
CA GLY A 26 -2.25 -2.48 -14.46
C GLY A 26 -3.58 -3.25 -14.55
N LEU A 27 -4.43 -3.15 -13.53
CA LEU A 27 -5.77 -3.75 -13.55
C LEU A 27 -6.67 -3.08 -14.60
N VAL A 28 -6.67 -1.75 -14.69
CA VAL A 28 -7.44 -0.99 -15.69
C VAL A 28 -7.06 -1.43 -17.10
N VAL A 29 -5.77 -1.44 -17.43
CA VAL A 29 -5.26 -1.90 -18.74
C VAL A 29 -5.61 -3.37 -18.98
N ALA A 30 -5.55 -4.22 -17.96
CA ALA A 30 -5.87 -5.64 -18.11
C ALA A 30 -7.37 -5.88 -18.36
N VAL A 31 -8.26 -5.07 -17.79
CA VAL A 31 -9.71 -5.15 -18.00
C VAL A 31 -10.12 -4.62 -19.37
N LEU A 32 -9.44 -3.61 -19.90
CA LEU A 32 -9.70 -3.03 -21.22
C LEU A 32 -9.29 -3.92 -22.40
N ASN A 33 -8.72 -5.11 -22.14
CA ASN A 33 -8.43 -6.08 -23.21
C ASN A 33 -9.67 -6.93 -23.51
N ASP A 34 -9.90 -7.24 -24.79
CA ASP A 34 -11.10 -7.93 -25.28
C ASP A 34 -11.32 -9.34 -24.69
N THR A 35 -10.27 -9.98 -24.18
CA THR A 35 -10.33 -11.31 -23.55
C THR A 35 -10.21 -11.20 -22.03
N PHE A 36 -11.32 -10.87 -21.37
CA PHE A 36 -11.42 -10.83 -19.92
C PHE A 36 -12.08 -12.10 -19.36
N PRO A 37 -11.54 -12.74 -18.29
CA PRO A 37 -10.28 -12.41 -17.60
C PRO A 37 -9.05 -12.92 -18.37
N ASN A 38 -8.03 -12.06 -18.52
CA ASN A 38 -6.75 -12.46 -19.10
C ASN A 38 -5.75 -12.91 -18.02
N ALA A 39 -4.72 -13.66 -18.44
CA ALA A 39 -3.63 -14.07 -17.57
C ALA A 39 -2.95 -12.88 -16.89
N LYS A 40 -2.86 -11.73 -17.57
CA LYS A 40 -2.26 -10.49 -17.02
C LYS A 40 -3.03 -9.99 -15.81
N PHE A 41 -4.36 -10.00 -15.85
CA PHE A 41 -5.24 -9.60 -14.75
C PHE A 41 -5.00 -10.49 -13.52
N ILE A 42 -4.97 -11.81 -13.72
CA ILE A 42 -4.73 -12.78 -12.64
C ILE A 42 -3.35 -12.57 -12.00
N ILE A 43 -2.31 -12.35 -12.83
CA ILE A 43 -0.95 -12.10 -12.34
C ILE A 43 -0.89 -10.81 -11.53
N ILE A 44 -1.44 -9.71 -12.05
CA ILE A 44 -1.43 -8.40 -11.38
C ILE A 44 -2.22 -8.47 -10.07
N LEU A 45 -3.41 -9.07 -10.09
CA LEU A 45 -4.23 -9.26 -8.90
C LEU A 45 -3.49 -10.06 -7.82
N SER A 46 -2.85 -11.17 -8.22
CA SER A 46 -2.06 -12.00 -7.30
C SER A 46 -0.89 -11.22 -6.70
N LEU A 47 -0.20 -10.41 -7.51
CA LEU A 47 0.92 -9.59 -7.07
C LEU A 47 0.47 -8.50 -6.08
N ILE A 48 -0.67 -7.86 -6.33
CA ILE A 48 -1.27 -6.89 -5.40
C ILE A 48 -1.56 -7.55 -4.05
N LEU A 49 -2.16 -8.75 -4.05
CA LEU A 49 -2.47 -9.48 -2.81
C LEU A 49 -1.20 -9.81 -2.01
N ILE A 50 -0.17 -10.32 -2.66
CA ILE A 50 1.11 -10.68 -2.01
C ILE A 50 1.76 -9.44 -1.40
N VAL A 51 1.89 -8.36 -2.16
CA VAL A 51 2.54 -7.14 -1.65
C VAL A 51 1.73 -6.49 -0.53
N THR A 52 0.40 -6.43 -0.67
CA THR A 52 -0.49 -5.92 0.39
C THR A 52 -0.32 -6.72 1.68
N TRP A 53 -0.23 -8.04 1.56
CA TRP A 53 0.01 -8.92 2.70
C TRP A 53 1.36 -8.67 3.37
N SER A 54 2.44 -8.53 2.58
CA SER A 54 3.78 -8.20 3.09
C SER A 54 3.81 -6.86 3.81
N ILE A 55 3.16 -5.83 3.26
CA ILE A 55 3.03 -4.51 3.90
C ILE A 55 2.25 -4.61 5.22
N GLY A 56 1.14 -5.36 5.23
CA GLY A 56 0.35 -5.60 6.43
C GLY A 56 1.14 -6.29 7.55
N LEU A 57 1.92 -7.31 7.20
CA LEU A 57 2.81 -8.00 8.15
C LEU A 57 3.93 -7.09 8.67
N GLY A 58 4.59 -6.33 7.80
CA GLY A 58 5.63 -5.37 8.19
C GLY A 58 5.10 -4.31 9.14
N THR A 59 3.91 -3.78 8.84
CA THR A 59 3.21 -2.80 9.69
C THR A 59 2.83 -3.39 11.05
N ARG A 60 2.30 -4.62 11.07
CA ARG A 60 1.93 -5.31 12.32
C ARG A 60 3.16 -5.57 13.20
N ARG A 61 4.27 -6.01 12.61
CA ARG A 61 5.54 -6.20 13.33
C ARG A 61 6.04 -4.87 13.92
N TYR A 62 6.05 -3.81 13.12
CA TYR A 62 6.48 -2.48 13.56
C TYR A 62 5.62 -1.94 14.72
N LEU A 63 4.29 -2.05 14.62
CA LEU A 63 3.37 -1.62 15.66
C LEU A 63 3.49 -2.44 16.96
N ASN A 64 3.81 -3.73 16.86
CA ASN A 64 4.04 -4.58 18.03
C ASN A 64 5.34 -4.22 18.77
N SER A 65 6.33 -3.65 18.08
CA SER A 65 7.57 -3.14 18.69
C SER A 65 7.38 -1.77 19.37
N CYS A 66 6.22 -1.12 19.22
CA CYS A 66 5.94 0.19 19.80
C CYS A 66 5.20 0.11 21.14
N THR A 67 5.39 1.10 22.01
CA THR A 67 4.59 1.23 23.25
C THR A 67 3.12 1.53 22.95
N LYS A 68 2.22 1.17 23.87
CA LYS A 68 0.75 1.28 23.68
C LYS A 68 0.29 2.69 23.31
N GLU A 69 0.90 3.72 23.89
CA GLU A 69 0.61 5.13 23.58
C GLU A 69 1.10 5.55 22.19
N THR A 70 2.31 5.14 21.81
CA THR A 70 2.89 5.46 20.50
C THR A 70 2.19 4.70 19.38
N ARG A 71 1.70 3.49 19.67
CA ARG A 71 1.00 2.60 18.74
C ARG A 71 -0.29 3.23 18.19
N SER A 72 -1.10 3.89 19.03
CA SER A 72 -2.34 4.51 18.55
C SER A 72 -2.06 5.70 17.61
N LYS A 73 -1.07 6.53 17.96
CA LYS A 73 -0.61 7.66 17.13
C LYS A 73 -0.07 7.18 15.79
N ILE A 74 0.82 6.19 15.78
CA ILE A 74 1.39 5.63 14.54
C ILE A 74 0.29 4.96 13.69
N ARG A 75 -0.66 4.27 14.31
CA ARG A 75 -1.79 3.67 13.58
C ARG A 75 -2.63 4.73 12.86
N ASN A 76 -2.94 5.84 13.51
CA ASN A 76 -3.68 6.94 12.87
C ASN A 76 -2.85 7.58 11.74
N LEU A 77 -1.53 7.73 11.92
CA LEU A 77 -0.62 8.20 10.86
C LEU A 77 -0.60 7.25 9.65
N LEU A 78 -0.52 5.94 9.86
CA LEU A 78 -0.55 4.95 8.78
C LEU A 78 -1.86 4.99 8.00
N LEU A 79 -2.99 5.13 8.70
CA LEU A 79 -4.30 5.30 8.07
C LEU A 79 -4.35 6.62 7.28
N GLY A 80 -3.86 7.72 7.84
CA GLY A 80 -3.78 9.01 7.15
C GLY A 80 -2.94 8.94 5.87
N ILE A 81 -1.75 8.32 5.94
CA ILE A 81 -0.90 8.08 4.76
C ILE A 81 -1.62 7.21 3.74
N THR A 82 -2.34 6.17 4.18
CA THR A 82 -3.10 5.30 3.28
C THR A 82 -4.15 6.09 2.50
N VAL A 83 -4.99 6.85 3.21
CA VAL A 83 -6.02 7.69 2.59
C VAL A 83 -5.39 8.71 1.65
N PHE A 84 -4.30 9.35 2.06
CA PHE A 84 -3.58 10.31 1.24
C PHE A 84 -3.01 9.69 -0.05
N SER A 85 -2.38 8.52 0.05
CA SER A 85 -1.88 7.77 -1.11
C SER A 85 -3.01 7.40 -2.07
N TRP A 86 -4.16 6.98 -1.55
CA TRP A 86 -5.35 6.71 -2.39
C TRP A 86 -5.82 7.95 -3.14
N ILE A 87 -5.93 9.10 -2.46
CA ILE A 87 -6.33 10.37 -3.09
C ILE A 87 -5.35 10.74 -4.20
N ILE A 88 -4.03 10.67 -3.95
CA ILE A 88 -3.02 10.97 -4.97
C ILE A 88 -3.19 10.07 -6.18
N VAL A 89 -3.27 8.75 -5.96
CA VAL A 89 -3.33 7.79 -7.08
C VAL A 89 -4.60 7.97 -7.90
N LEU A 90 -5.75 8.25 -7.27
CA LEU A 90 -7.01 8.52 -7.96
C LEU A 90 -7.02 9.83 -8.75
N ILE A 91 -6.19 10.81 -8.39
CA ILE A 91 -6.01 12.04 -9.18
C ILE A 91 -5.12 11.79 -10.41
N VAL A 92 -4.18 10.86 -10.29
CA VAL A 92 -3.17 10.58 -11.33
C VAL A 92 -3.64 9.57 -12.37
N ILE A 93 -4.49 8.61 -11.98
CA ILE A 93 -5.12 7.60 -12.85
C ILE A 93 -6.34 8.19 -13.55
#